data_AF-A0A838MWU2-F1
#
_entry.id   AF-A0A838MWU2-F1
#
_cell.length_a   1.000
_cell.length_b   1.000
_cell.length_c   1.000
_cell.angle_alpha   90.00
_cell.angle_beta   90.00
_cell.angle_gamma   90.00
#
_symmetry.space_group_name_H-M   'P 1'
#
loop_
_entity.id
_entity.type
_entity.pdbx_description
1 polymer ?
#
loop_
_entity_poly.entity_id
_entity_poly.type
_entity_poly.pdbx_seq_one_letter_code
_entity_poly.pdbx_strand_id
1 'polypeptide(L)'
;MNNPPPLKRDAQGRVDPSSLGDLIAWFLDHDPRVGLIRHPNVESVFQWKQTEDERAGEAVYQFDSAEARLAVGIMQALVENDSEQSLHEWISQ
;
A
#
# COMPACT_ATOMS: atom_id res chain seq x y z
N MET A 1 16.72 -16.90 8.97
CA MET A 1 15.68 -15.91 9.29
C MET A 1 15.80 -14.81 8.24
N ASN A 2 14.79 -14.67 7.36
CA ASN A 2 14.72 -13.53 6.43
C ASN A 2 14.14 -12.37 7.25
N ASN A 3 14.98 -11.43 7.68
CA ASN A 3 14.50 -10.24 8.37
C ASN A 3 14.03 -9.20 7.33
N PRO A 4 13.09 -8.30 7.69
CA PRO A 4 12.71 -7.21 6.80
C PRO A 4 13.92 -6.34 6.44
N PRO A 5 14.00 -5.83 5.20
CA PRO A 5 15.02 -4.86 4.82
C PRO A 5 14.85 -3.57 5.66
N PRO A 6 15.94 -2.86 5.98
CA PRO A 6 15.85 -1.67 6.79
C PRO A 6 15.20 -0.51 6.03
N LEU A 7 14.28 0.18 6.69
CA LEU A 7 13.76 1.47 6.20
C LEU A 7 14.83 2.54 6.34
N LYS A 8 15.16 3.22 5.23
CA LYS A 8 16.18 4.28 5.21
C LYS A 8 15.53 5.64 5.25
N ARG A 9 16.32 6.64 5.64
CA ARG A 9 15.95 8.05 5.62
C ARG A 9 16.99 8.87 4.85
N ASP A 10 16.53 9.91 4.16
CA ASP A 10 17.39 10.89 3.49
C ASP A 10 18.10 11.81 4.50
N ALA A 11 18.92 12.73 3.98
CA ALA A 11 19.64 13.71 4.81
C ALA A 11 18.72 14.70 5.55
N GLN A 12 17.44 14.80 5.17
CA GLN A 12 16.42 15.61 5.81
C GLN A 12 15.56 14.79 6.79
N GLY A 13 15.85 13.49 6.96
CA GLY A 13 15.12 12.60 7.83
C GLY A 13 13.82 12.03 7.23
N ARG A 14 13.56 12.28 5.93
CA ARG A 14 12.37 11.75 5.22
C ARG A 14 12.61 10.31 4.81
N VAL A 15 11.55 9.52 4.70
CA VAL A 15 11.65 8.12 4.26
C VAL A 15 12.19 8.06 2.83
N ASP A 16 13.19 7.23 2.60
CA ASP A 16 13.71 6.96 1.26
C ASP A 16 12.72 6.07 0.48
N PRO A 17 12.15 6.54 -0.65
CA PRO A 17 11.08 5.81 -1.35
C PRO A 17 11.49 4.42 -1.84
N SER A 18 12.74 4.25 -2.25
CA SER A 18 13.26 2.95 -2.70
C SER A 18 13.31 1.94 -1.56
N SER A 19 13.85 2.32 -0.40
CA SER A 19 13.89 1.46 0.78
C SER A 19 12.49 1.11 1.32
N LEU A 20 11.53 2.01 1.17
CA LEU A 20 10.14 1.76 1.51
C LEU A 20 9.51 0.74 0.55
N GLY A 21 9.76 0.88 -0.75
CA GLY A 21 9.34 -0.10 -1.76
C GLY A 21 9.88 -1.51 -1.45
N ASP A 22 11.16 -1.61 -1.13
CA ASP A 22 11.80 -2.87 -0.73
C ASP A 22 11.14 -3.50 0.51
N LEU A 23 10.80 -2.67 1.50
CA LEU A 23 10.14 -3.12 2.73
C LEU A 23 8.70 -3.57 2.49
N ILE A 24 7.93 -2.83 1.67
CA ILE A 24 6.57 -3.20 1.28
C ILE A 24 6.57 -4.54 0.53
N ALA A 25 7.47 -4.70 -0.44
CA ALA A 25 7.63 -5.94 -1.18
C ALA A 25 7.93 -7.11 -0.24
N TRP A 26 8.85 -6.91 0.72
CA TRP A 26 9.15 -7.93 1.71
C TRP A 26 7.93 -8.31 2.56
N PHE A 27 7.12 -7.35 3.01
CA PHE A 27 5.90 -7.63 3.79
C PHE A 27 4.87 -8.41 2.97
N LEU A 28 4.66 -8.04 1.71
CA LEU A 28 3.75 -8.75 0.80
C LEU A 28 4.20 -10.19 0.53
N ASP A 29 5.52 -10.42 0.49
CA ASP A 29 6.12 -11.73 0.25
C ASP A 29 6.16 -12.64 1.50
N HIS A 30 6.36 -12.05 2.70
CA HIS A 30 6.75 -12.80 3.90
C HIS A 30 5.82 -12.66 5.10
N ASP A 31 5.07 -11.56 5.25
CA ASP A 31 4.14 -11.40 6.37
C ASP A 31 2.78 -12.00 6.02
N PRO A 32 2.33 -13.06 6.71
CA PRO A 32 1.10 -13.77 6.34
C PRO A 32 -0.16 -12.90 6.46
N ARG A 33 -0.13 -11.81 7.24
CA ARG A 33 -1.25 -10.88 7.38
C ARG A 33 -1.41 -10.00 6.14
N VAL A 34 -0.28 -9.63 5.52
CA VAL A 34 -0.24 -8.75 4.34
C VAL A 34 -0.27 -9.58 3.05
N GLY A 35 0.34 -10.78 3.06
CA GLY A 35 0.29 -11.73 1.94
C GLY A 35 -1.14 -12.18 1.57
N LEU A 36 -2.12 -12.00 2.46
CA LEU A 36 -3.53 -12.19 2.14
C LEU A 36 -4.00 -11.29 0.98
N ILE A 37 -3.37 -10.14 0.75
CA ILE A 37 -3.75 -9.22 -0.33
C ILE A 37 -3.46 -9.80 -1.72
N ARG A 38 -2.49 -10.71 -1.82
CA ARG A 38 -2.22 -11.48 -3.04
C ARG A 38 -3.15 -12.68 -3.23
N HIS A 39 -4.09 -12.90 -2.31
CA HIS A 39 -5.01 -14.00 -2.41
C HIS A 39 -5.99 -13.77 -3.59
N PRO A 40 -6.24 -14.78 -4.45
CA PRO A 40 -7.11 -14.62 -5.62
C PRO A 40 -8.51 -14.07 -5.32
N ASN A 41 -9.07 -14.40 -4.14
CA ASN A 41 -10.36 -13.87 -3.71
C ASN A 41 -10.32 -12.36 -3.44
N VAL A 42 -9.21 -11.83 -2.92
CA VAL A 42 -9.07 -10.37 -2.69
C VAL A 42 -8.98 -9.66 -4.03
N GLU A 43 -8.19 -10.19 -4.96
CA GLU A 43 -8.12 -9.68 -6.33
C GLU A 43 -9.49 -9.72 -7.02
N SER A 44 -10.23 -10.82 -6.86
CA SER A 44 -11.58 -10.95 -7.45
C SER A 44 -12.56 -9.92 -6.91
N VAL A 45 -12.53 -9.66 -5.59
CA VAL A 45 -13.38 -8.63 -4.96
C VAL A 45 -12.98 -7.23 -5.44
N PHE A 46 -11.68 -6.97 -5.56
CA PHE A 46 -11.16 -5.72 -6.06
C PHE A 46 -11.60 -5.43 -7.51
N GLN A 47 -11.44 -6.40 -8.41
CA GLN A 47 -11.87 -6.27 -9.81
C GLN A 47 -13.40 -6.15 -9.94
N TRP A 48 -14.15 -6.89 -9.11
CA TRP A 48 -15.60 -6.75 -9.03
C TRP A 48 -16.00 -5.32 -8.62
N LYS A 49 -15.37 -4.76 -7.59
CA LYS A 49 -15.67 -3.40 -7.12
C LYS A 49 -15.33 -2.35 -8.17
N GLN A 50 -14.16 -2.44 -8.83
CA GLN A 50 -13.82 -1.57 -9.96
C GLN A 50 -14.89 -1.60 -11.04
N THR A 51 -15.33 -2.80 -11.45
CA THR A 51 -16.36 -2.96 -12.47
C THR A 51 -17.70 -2.32 -12.05
N GLU A 52 -18.09 -2.45 -10.78
CA GLU A 52 -19.32 -1.84 -10.27
C GLU A 52 -19.21 -0.30 -10.22
N ASP A 53 -18.06 0.24 -9.83
CA ASP A 53 -17.82 1.68 -9.79
C ASP A 53 -17.87 2.27 -11.21
N GLU A 54 -17.28 1.58 -12.19
CA GLU A 54 -17.38 1.94 -13.61
C GLU A 54 -18.84 1.97 -14.08
N ARG A 55 -19.64 0.96 -13.72
CA ARG A 55 -21.07 0.89 -14.08
C ARG A 55 -21.90 1.98 -13.42
N ALA A 56 -21.54 2.37 -12.20
CA ALA A 56 -22.19 3.47 -11.47
C ALA A 56 -21.80 4.85 -12.01
N GLY A 57 -20.83 4.93 -12.93
CA GLY A 57 -20.28 6.20 -13.43
C GLY A 57 -19.40 6.90 -12.40
N GLU A 58 -18.91 6.17 -11.40
CA GLU A 58 -17.98 6.68 -10.40
C GLU A 58 -16.56 6.76 -10.98
N ALA A 59 -15.73 7.61 -10.38
CA ALA A 59 -14.34 7.72 -10.77
C ALA A 59 -13.57 6.46 -10.32
N VAL A 60 -13.12 5.67 -11.28
CA VAL A 60 -12.35 4.45 -11.00
C VAL A 60 -10.86 4.72 -11.06
N TYR A 61 -10.18 4.45 -9.95
CA TYR A 61 -8.73 4.49 -9.91
C TYR A 61 -8.16 3.26 -10.62
N GLN A 62 -7.49 3.50 -11.74
CA GLN A 62 -6.91 2.46 -12.59
C GLN A 62 -5.67 1.87 -11.91
N PHE A 63 -5.83 0.72 -11.27
CA PHE A 63 -4.75 -0.07 -10.69
C PHE A 63 -4.83 -1.50 -11.21
N ASP A 64 -3.67 -2.05 -11.59
CA ASP A 64 -3.58 -3.38 -12.21
C ASP A 64 -3.93 -4.54 -11.26
N SER A 65 -3.85 -4.31 -9.93
CA SER A 65 -4.17 -5.30 -8.90
C SER A 65 -4.47 -4.67 -7.54
N ALA A 66 -5.08 -5.45 -6.65
CA ALA A 66 -5.31 -5.06 -5.25
C ALA A 66 -3.99 -4.80 -4.52
N GLU A 67 -2.94 -5.56 -4.87
CA GLU A 67 -1.58 -5.36 -4.38
C GLU A 67 -1.02 -4.00 -4.80
N ALA A 68 -1.13 -3.64 -6.08
CA ALA A 68 -0.64 -2.36 -6.59
C ALA A 68 -1.37 -1.20 -5.91
N ARG A 69 -2.69 -1.32 -5.73
CA ARG A 69 -3.48 -0.32 -5.01
C ARG A 69 -3.01 -0.12 -3.57
N LEU A 70 -2.72 -1.22 -2.85
CA LEU A 70 -2.24 -1.16 -1.47
C LEU A 70 -0.84 -0.56 -1.40
N ALA A 71 0.10 -1.01 -2.23
CA ALA A 71 1.49 -0.55 -2.20
C ALA A 71 1.59 0.97 -2.45
N VAL A 72 0.86 1.48 -3.44
CA VAL A 72 0.79 2.92 -3.71
C VAL A 72 0.13 3.67 -2.54
N GLY A 73 -0.94 3.12 -1.96
CA GLY A 73 -1.59 3.73 -0.79
C GLY A 73 -0.66 3.86 0.41
N ILE A 74 0.14 2.84 0.72
CA ILE A 74 1.14 2.89 1.80
C ILE A 74 2.19 3.96 1.51
N MET A 75 2.70 4.02 0.27
CA MET A 75 3.67 5.04 -0.12
C MET A 75 3.10 6.45 0.02
N GLN A 76 1.89 6.71 -0.47
CA GLN A 76 1.22 8.01 -0.33
C GLN A 76 1.04 8.38 1.14
N ALA A 77 0.51 7.46 1.94
CA ALA A 77 0.29 7.70 3.37
C ALA A 77 1.60 8.08 4.09
N LEU A 78 2.71 7.39 3.82
CA LEU A 78 3.99 7.67 4.50
C LEU A 78 4.77 8.85 3.93
N VAL A 79 4.50 9.24 2.68
CA VAL A 79 5.09 10.43 2.07
C VAL A 79 4.35 11.70 2.52
N GLU A 80 3.04 11.62 2.64
CA GLU A 80 2.17 12.75 3.01
C GLU A 80 2.12 12.97 4.53
N ASN A 81 2.47 11.96 5.32
CA ASN A 81 2.43 12.01 6.78
C ASN A 81 3.82 11.72 7.36
N ASP A 82 4.50 12.76 7.83
CA ASP A 82 5.87 12.68 8.35
C ASP A 82 5.94 12.27 9.84
N SER A 83 4.78 12.14 10.49
CA SER A 83 4.65 11.72 11.89
C SER A 83 3.55 10.67 12.08
N GLU A 84 3.69 9.85 13.12
CA GLU A 84 2.68 8.86 13.52
C GLU A 84 1.32 9.52 13.81
N GLN A 85 1.33 10.72 14.40
CA GLN A 85 0.12 11.48 14.65
C GLN A 85 -0.58 11.86 13.33
N SER A 86 0.15 12.46 12.38
CA SER A 86 -0.42 12.83 11.07
C SER A 86 -0.97 11.61 10.32
N LEU A 87 -0.27 10.48 10.40
CA LEU A 87 -0.72 9.23 9.79
C LEU A 87 -2.00 8.72 10.46
N HIS A 88 -2.10 8.80 11.78
CA HIS A 88 -3.30 8.41 12.50
C HIS A 88 -4.50 9.29 12.16
N GLU A 89 -4.29 10.60 12.03
CA GLU A 89 -5.31 11.55 11.59
C GLU A 89 -5.77 11.22 10.17
N TRP A 90 -4.86 10.88 9.25
CA TRP A 90 -5.18 10.47 7.88
C TRP A 90 -5.99 9.17 7.82
N ILE A 91 -5.64 8.16 8.61
CA ILE A 91 -6.37 6.87 8.66
C ILE A 91 -7.80 7.04 9.22
N SER A 92 -8.01 8.03 10.08
CA SER A 92 -9.27 8.22 10.81
C SER A 92 -10.30 9.09 10.07
N GLN A 93 -9.99 9.54 8.84
CA GLN A 93 -10.93 10.25 7.96
C GLN A 93 -11.88 9.31 7.24
#